data_AF-A0A1Z5S4T8-F1
#
_entry.id   AF-A0A1Z5S4T8-F1
#
_cell.length_a   1.000
_cell.length_b   1.000
_cell.length_c   1.000
_cell.angle_alpha   90.00
_cell.angle_beta   90.00
_cell.angle_gamma   90.00
#
_symmetry.space_group_name_H-M   'P 1'
#
loop_
_entity.id
_entity.type
_entity.pdbx_description
1 polymer ?
#
loop_
_entity_poly.entity_id
_entity_poly.type
_entity_poly.pdbx_seq_one_letter_code
_entity_poly.pdbx_strand_id
1 'polypeptide(L)'
;MVYVHAGTNPFDTITQAVKVVERHLQTFHHREKKKLPSFVDWFGWCTWDAFYTDVTAEGVKQGLKSLAEGGTPPRFLIIDDGWQQIGSENKEESNNAVVQEGAQFASRLTGIKENAKFQKKKNKKKSDDDKDGGDDQQAQAPGLKLVVEEAKRDHGVKYVYVWHAMAGYWGGVKPAAEGMEHYESALAYPVQSPGVMGNQPDIVMDSLSVLGLGLVHPRRVLSFYDELHSYLASCGVDGVKVDVQNIIETLGAGHGGRVALTRAYHRALEASVARNFPDNGCISCMCHNTDMLYSARQTAVVRASDDFYPRDPASHTVHVSSVAYNTLFLGEFMQPDWDMFHSLHPAAEYHGAARAIGGCPIYVSDKPGNHNFELLKKLVLPDGSVLRAQLPGRPTRDCLFADPARDGTSLLKIWNVNKCTGVVGVFNCQGAGWCRVTKKTRVHDAAPGTLTGSIRADDVDAIAGLAGAGWSGEAVVYAYRSGELVRLPGGATLPVTLKVLEYEVFHVCPVSGVAPGVSFAPIGLLDMFNSGGAVEQCEVRGGGGGAGAVVALRVRGCGRFGAYCSRRPARCRLDAAEVDFSYDDDTGLVALHIPVPEQEFYRWDLEIDV
;
A
#
# COMPACT_ATOMS: atom_id res chain seq x y z
N MET A 1 -29.34 3.50 -19.43
CA MET A 1 -28.32 3.14 -20.44
C MET A 1 -27.48 2.02 -19.85
N VAL A 2 -27.22 0.97 -20.63
CA VAL A 2 -26.32 -0.13 -20.23
C VAL A 2 -25.14 -0.11 -21.20
N TYR A 3 -23.92 -0.11 -20.69
CA TYR A 3 -22.70 -0.16 -21.49
C TYR A 3 -22.06 -1.55 -21.36
N VAL A 4 -21.66 -2.12 -22.49
CA VAL A 4 -20.98 -3.42 -22.57
C VAL A 4 -19.74 -3.25 -23.42
N HIS A 5 -18.61 -3.78 -22.96
CA HIS A 5 -17.35 -3.83 -23.68
C HIS A 5 -16.89 -5.29 -23.78
N ALA A 6 -16.24 -5.67 -24.87
CA ALA A 6 -15.76 -7.02 -25.11
C ALA A 6 -14.37 -6.98 -25.75
N GLY A 7 -13.52 -7.94 -25.38
CA GLY A 7 -12.16 -8.09 -25.88
C GLY A 7 -11.59 -9.46 -25.54
N THR A 8 -10.41 -9.78 -26.09
CA THR A 8 -9.76 -11.09 -25.95
C THR A 8 -8.71 -11.13 -24.83
N ASN A 9 -8.19 -9.97 -24.44
CA ASN A 9 -7.39 -9.81 -23.23
C ASN A 9 -8.28 -9.23 -22.11
N PRO A 10 -8.46 -9.93 -20.97
CA PRO A 10 -9.35 -9.49 -19.90
C PRO A 10 -8.89 -8.18 -19.25
N PHE A 11 -7.57 -7.97 -19.10
CA PHE A 11 -7.03 -6.77 -18.47
C PHE A 11 -7.25 -5.56 -19.37
N ASP A 12 -6.93 -5.67 -20.67
CA ASP A 12 -7.20 -4.61 -21.65
C ASP A 12 -8.70 -4.30 -21.72
N THR A 13 -9.54 -5.34 -21.72
CA THR A 13 -11.01 -5.19 -21.79
C THR A 13 -11.52 -4.32 -20.64
N ILE A 14 -11.07 -4.59 -19.41
CA ILE A 14 -11.47 -3.83 -18.22
C ILE A 14 -10.96 -2.38 -18.32
N THR A 15 -9.68 -2.18 -18.68
CA THR A 15 -9.09 -0.85 -18.82
C THR A 15 -9.80 -0.01 -19.88
N GLN A 16 -10.07 -0.57 -21.06
CA GLN A 16 -10.77 0.15 -22.13
C GLN A 16 -12.23 0.43 -21.76
N ALA A 17 -12.90 -0.48 -21.05
CA ALA A 17 -14.24 -0.25 -20.54
C ALA A 17 -14.29 0.96 -19.59
N VAL A 18 -13.39 1.01 -18.60
CA VAL A 18 -13.33 2.12 -17.63
C VAL A 18 -12.98 3.44 -18.33
N LYS A 19 -12.04 3.44 -19.30
CA LYS A 19 -11.70 4.64 -20.09
C LYS A 19 -12.85 5.15 -20.97
N VAL A 20 -13.76 4.28 -21.43
CA VAL A 20 -15.00 4.70 -22.12
C VAL A 20 -15.97 5.33 -21.14
N VAL A 21 -16.18 4.70 -19.97
CA VAL A 21 -17.07 5.22 -18.91
C VAL A 21 -16.56 6.56 -18.38
N GLU A 22 -15.25 6.72 -18.22
CA GLU A 22 -14.60 7.98 -17.85
C GLU A 22 -14.94 9.11 -18.83
N ARG A 23 -14.79 8.86 -20.14
CA ARG A 23 -15.12 9.84 -21.19
C ARG A 23 -16.60 10.21 -21.22
N HIS A 24 -17.48 9.26 -20.91
CA HIS A 24 -18.92 9.48 -20.90
C HIS A 24 -19.39 10.25 -19.66
N LEU A 25 -18.97 9.82 -18.46
CA LEU A 25 -19.44 10.41 -17.20
C LEU A 25 -18.71 11.72 -16.87
N GLN A 26 -17.42 11.82 -17.18
CA GLN A 26 -16.57 12.99 -16.87
C GLN A 26 -16.52 13.37 -15.38
N THR A 27 -16.91 12.45 -14.48
CA THR A 27 -16.98 12.68 -13.04
C THR A 27 -15.80 12.10 -12.25
N PHE A 28 -14.99 11.25 -12.86
CA PHE A 28 -13.78 10.66 -12.28
C PHE A 28 -12.68 10.64 -13.33
N HIS A 29 -11.45 10.30 -12.91
CA HIS A 29 -10.36 10.02 -13.85
C HIS A 29 -9.87 8.57 -13.68
N HIS A 30 -9.44 7.97 -14.78
CA HIS A 30 -8.71 6.70 -14.75
C HIS A 30 -7.38 6.86 -13.99
N ARG A 31 -6.90 5.81 -13.31
CA ARG A 31 -5.67 5.82 -12.48
C ARG A 31 -4.49 6.51 -13.18
N GLU A 32 -4.27 6.22 -14.46
CA GLU A 32 -3.15 6.74 -15.25
C GLU A 32 -3.13 8.28 -15.40
N LYS A 33 -4.27 8.97 -15.21
CA LYS A 33 -4.34 10.44 -15.25
C LYS A 33 -4.13 11.08 -13.89
N LYS A 34 -3.97 10.28 -12.83
CA LYS A 34 -3.81 10.76 -11.47
C LYS A 34 -2.33 10.80 -11.11
N LYS A 35 -1.93 11.84 -10.38
CA LYS A 35 -0.59 11.93 -9.81
C LYS A 35 -0.48 10.91 -8.68
N LEU A 36 0.37 9.90 -8.87
CA LEU A 36 0.70 8.95 -7.81
C LEU A 36 1.58 9.67 -6.76
N PRO A 37 1.19 9.70 -5.48
CA PRO A 37 2.01 10.31 -4.44
C PRO A 37 3.30 9.53 -4.21
N SER A 38 4.37 10.23 -3.88
CA SER A 38 5.73 9.72 -3.79
C SER A 38 5.95 8.77 -2.61
N PHE A 39 5.10 8.80 -1.57
CA PHE A 39 5.24 7.93 -0.40
C PHE A 39 5.17 6.44 -0.76
N VAL A 40 4.54 6.08 -1.89
CA VAL A 40 4.35 4.68 -2.29
C VAL A 40 5.68 3.94 -2.53
N ASP A 41 6.76 4.66 -2.80
CA ASP A 41 8.11 4.09 -3.04
C ASP A 41 8.98 4.04 -1.77
N TRP A 42 8.39 4.35 -0.61
CA TRP A 42 9.05 4.42 0.68
C TRP A 42 8.42 3.45 1.67
N PHE A 43 9.27 2.73 2.39
CA PHE A 43 8.82 1.88 3.49
C PHE A 43 8.18 2.75 4.57
N GLY A 44 7.03 2.29 5.07
CA GLY A 44 6.27 3.03 6.07
C GLY A 44 6.01 2.29 7.37
N TRP A 45 5.49 3.06 8.33
CA TRP A 45 4.96 2.54 9.58
C TRP A 45 3.62 3.21 9.89
N CYS A 46 2.62 2.41 10.22
CA CYS A 46 1.30 2.86 10.67
C CYS A 46 1.18 2.61 12.18
N THR A 47 0.60 3.55 12.92
CA THR A 47 0.49 3.43 14.38
C THR A 47 -0.70 2.58 14.85
N TRP A 48 -1.55 2.08 13.94
CA TRP A 48 -2.84 1.43 14.28
C TRP A 48 -2.70 0.17 15.14
N ASP A 49 -2.17 -0.96 14.65
CA ASP A 49 -2.01 -2.16 15.49
C ASP A 49 -0.95 -1.98 16.61
N ALA A 50 -0.08 -0.98 16.48
CA ALA A 50 0.94 -0.68 17.48
C ALA A 50 0.29 -0.14 18.77
N PHE A 51 -0.68 0.76 18.64
CA PHE A 51 -1.26 1.48 19.77
C PHE A 51 -2.78 1.59 19.77
N TYR A 52 -3.46 1.27 18.67
CA TYR A 52 -4.85 1.62 18.37
C TYR A 52 -5.09 3.09 18.72
N THR A 53 -6.18 3.38 19.42
CA THR A 53 -6.54 4.72 19.88
C THR A 53 -5.61 5.28 20.96
N ASP A 54 -4.64 4.51 21.48
CA ASP A 54 -3.73 4.92 22.57
C ASP A 54 -2.43 5.55 22.05
N VAL A 55 -2.31 5.83 20.75
CA VAL A 55 -1.12 6.48 20.17
C VAL A 55 -0.76 7.80 20.88
N THR A 56 0.52 8.03 21.13
CA THR A 56 1.08 9.23 21.77
C THR A 56 2.30 9.75 21.01
N ALA A 57 2.67 11.01 21.25
CA ALA A 57 3.91 11.59 20.73
C ALA A 57 5.16 10.74 21.03
N GLU A 58 5.26 10.26 22.29
CA GLU A 58 6.38 9.42 22.73
C GLU A 58 6.34 8.03 22.07
N GLY A 59 5.16 7.44 21.92
CA GLY A 59 4.99 6.15 21.22
C GLY A 59 5.44 6.22 19.75
N VAL A 60 5.11 7.32 19.05
CA VAL A 60 5.58 7.57 17.68
C VAL A 60 7.11 7.62 17.63
N LYS A 61 7.74 8.39 18.52
CA LYS A 61 9.21 8.50 18.60
C LYS A 61 9.87 7.14 18.86
N GLN A 62 9.32 6.35 19.77
CA GLN A 62 9.85 5.02 20.10
C GLN A 62 9.80 4.07 18.92
N GLY A 63 8.72 4.05 18.15
CA GLY A 63 8.60 3.17 16.97
C GLY A 63 9.50 3.58 15.80
N LEU A 64 9.62 4.89 15.54
CA LEU A 64 10.56 5.39 14.53
C LEU A 64 12.01 5.03 14.89
N LYS A 65 12.36 5.21 16.17
CA LYS A 65 13.68 4.85 16.70
C LYS A 65 13.95 3.35 16.56
N SER A 66 13.03 2.49 16.99
CA SER A 66 13.23 1.04 16.97
C SER A 66 13.41 0.47 15.57
N LEU A 67 12.67 0.97 14.58
CA LEU A 67 12.83 0.54 13.18
C LEU A 67 14.14 1.05 12.57
N ALA A 68 14.53 2.29 12.86
CA ALA A 68 15.79 2.86 12.38
C ALA A 68 17.03 2.14 12.94
N GLU A 69 17.02 1.81 14.23
CA GLU A 69 18.10 1.04 14.88
C GLU A 69 18.25 -0.38 14.31
N GLY A 70 17.18 -0.94 13.74
CA GLY A 70 17.22 -2.24 13.05
C GLY A 70 17.66 -2.20 11.58
N GLY A 71 18.02 -1.02 11.07
CA GLY A 71 18.49 -0.84 9.69
C GLY A 71 17.39 -0.78 8.63
N THR A 72 16.12 -0.63 9.03
CA THR A 72 14.96 -0.49 8.12
C THR A 72 14.19 0.78 8.47
N PRO A 73 14.81 1.97 8.30
CA PRO A 73 14.21 3.22 8.74
C PRO A 73 12.95 3.55 7.92
N PRO A 74 11.79 3.76 8.54
CA PRO A 74 10.58 4.15 7.82
C PRO A 74 10.74 5.58 7.31
N ARG A 75 10.46 5.78 6.02
CA ARG A 75 10.43 7.10 5.38
C ARG A 75 9.01 7.61 5.17
N PHE A 76 8.02 6.79 5.50
CA PHE A 76 6.61 7.14 5.53
C PHE A 76 6.02 6.80 6.92
N LEU A 77 5.23 7.72 7.49
CA LEU A 77 4.55 7.53 8.77
C LEU A 77 3.07 7.80 8.60
N ILE A 78 2.22 6.92 9.10
CA ILE A 78 0.79 7.18 9.31
C ILE A 78 0.54 7.28 10.80
N ILE A 79 0.17 8.47 11.28
CA ILE A 79 -0.42 8.65 12.61
C ILE A 79 -1.91 8.34 12.47
N ASP A 80 -2.26 7.10 12.81
CA ASP A 80 -3.62 6.58 12.71
C ASP A 80 -4.52 7.08 13.86
N ASP A 81 -5.76 6.59 13.95
CA ASP A 81 -6.78 7.03 14.91
C ASP A 81 -6.26 7.08 16.36
N GLY A 82 -6.76 8.07 17.10
CA GLY A 82 -6.41 8.36 18.49
C GLY A 82 -5.77 9.73 18.69
N TRP A 83 -5.48 10.50 17.65
CA TRP A 83 -4.84 11.83 17.79
C TRP A 83 -5.83 13.01 17.88
N GLN A 84 -7.07 12.83 17.41
CA GLN A 84 -8.08 13.90 17.32
C GLN A 84 -8.73 14.23 18.68
N GLN A 85 -9.27 15.45 18.80
CA GLN A 85 -10.12 15.86 19.93
C GLN A 85 -11.55 15.35 19.74
N ILE A 86 -11.95 14.41 20.60
CA ILE A 86 -13.25 13.76 20.49
C ILE A 86 -14.03 13.81 21.80
N GLY A 87 -15.36 13.79 21.68
CA GLY A 87 -16.29 13.72 22.80
C GLY A 87 -17.40 12.70 22.55
N SER A 88 -17.90 12.11 23.61
CA SER A 88 -19.11 11.28 23.61
C SER A 88 -20.16 11.93 24.52
N GLU A 89 -21.43 11.89 24.12
CA GLU A 89 -22.54 12.48 24.89
C GLU A 89 -22.89 11.67 26.16
N ASN A 90 -22.37 10.44 26.29
CA ASN A 90 -22.78 9.48 27.32
C ASN A 90 -21.89 9.44 28.58
N LYS A 91 -20.96 10.39 28.78
CA LYS A 91 -20.03 10.33 29.94
C LYS A 91 -20.68 10.61 31.30
N GLU A 92 -21.83 11.27 31.36
CA GLU A 92 -22.48 11.60 32.64
C GLU A 92 -23.50 10.55 33.12
N GLU A 93 -24.06 9.72 32.21
CA GLU A 93 -24.96 8.61 32.58
C GLU A 93 -24.25 7.25 32.70
N SER A 94 -22.95 7.18 32.39
CA SER A 94 -22.17 5.93 32.37
C SER A 94 -21.78 5.37 33.74
N ASN A 95 -22.16 6.02 34.85
CA ASN A 95 -22.05 5.38 36.16
C ASN A 95 -23.14 4.30 36.38
N ASN A 96 -24.16 4.21 35.52
CA ASN A 96 -25.22 3.20 35.61
C ASN A 96 -25.64 2.53 34.28
N ALA A 97 -25.00 2.84 33.15
CA ALA A 97 -25.29 2.19 31.87
C ALA A 97 -24.20 1.18 31.49
N VAL A 98 -24.61 -0.08 31.26
CA VAL A 98 -23.79 -1.11 30.61
C VAL A 98 -23.27 -0.50 29.31
N VAL A 99 -21.94 -0.45 29.13
CA VAL A 99 -21.29 0.01 27.89
C VAL A 99 -21.94 -0.75 26.73
N GLN A 100 -22.81 -0.10 25.97
CA GLN A 100 -23.38 -0.69 24.75
C GLN A 100 -22.22 -0.84 23.77
N GLU A 101 -21.88 -2.08 23.44
CA GLU A 101 -20.94 -2.41 22.38
C GLU A 101 -21.32 -1.61 21.12
N GLY A 102 -20.38 -0.80 20.60
CA GLY A 102 -20.61 0.06 19.43
C GLY A 102 -20.81 1.55 19.73
N ALA A 103 -21.07 1.95 20.98
CA ALA A 103 -21.23 3.36 21.35
C ALA A 103 -19.97 4.21 21.09
N GLN A 104 -18.78 3.59 21.05
CA GLN A 104 -17.52 4.25 20.67
C GLN A 104 -17.58 4.86 19.27
N PHE A 105 -18.33 4.24 18.35
CA PHE A 105 -18.49 4.71 16.97
C PHE A 105 -19.33 5.99 16.87
N ALA A 106 -20.09 6.34 17.92
CA ALA A 106 -20.82 7.60 17.98
C ALA A 106 -20.01 8.77 18.58
N SER A 107 -18.74 8.54 18.94
CA SER A 107 -17.85 9.63 19.36
C SER A 107 -17.70 10.63 18.23
N ARG A 108 -17.74 11.93 18.55
CA ARG A 108 -17.72 13.01 17.55
C ARG A 108 -16.50 13.89 17.71
N LEU A 109 -16.05 14.45 16.58
CA LEU A 109 -15.02 15.48 16.56
C LEU A 109 -15.53 16.72 17.29
N THR A 110 -14.76 17.21 18.27
CA THR A 110 -15.06 18.42 19.04
C THR A 110 -14.05 19.53 18.83
N GLY A 111 -13.01 19.29 18.02
CA GLY A 111 -12.02 20.29 17.67
C GLY A 111 -11.13 19.81 16.52
N ILE A 112 -10.58 20.77 15.77
CA ILE A 112 -9.72 20.51 14.60
C ILE A 112 -8.29 20.09 14.99
N LYS A 113 -7.84 20.54 16.16
CA LYS A 113 -6.45 20.31 16.63
C LYS A 113 -6.29 18.95 17.28
N GLU A 114 -5.03 18.57 17.51
CA GLU A 114 -4.65 17.38 18.25
C GLU A 114 -5.12 17.42 19.70
N ASN A 115 -5.33 16.22 20.26
CA ASN A 115 -5.70 16.06 21.66
C ASN A 115 -4.50 16.15 22.62
N ALA A 116 -4.78 16.03 23.92
CA ALA A 116 -3.80 16.18 24.99
C ALA A 116 -2.63 15.18 24.93
N LYS A 117 -2.73 14.06 24.20
CA LYS A 117 -1.64 13.08 24.05
C LYS A 117 -0.49 13.58 23.18
N PHE A 118 -0.75 14.58 22.34
CA PHE A 118 0.23 15.20 21.47
C PHE A 118 0.64 16.60 21.94
N GLN A 119 -0.17 17.24 22.79
CA GLN A 119 0.15 18.55 23.36
C GLN A 119 1.28 18.46 24.40
N LYS A 120 2.17 19.46 24.42
CA LYS A 120 3.17 19.60 25.50
C LYS A 120 2.47 19.78 26.85
N LYS A 121 2.82 18.95 27.83
CA LYS A 121 2.44 19.21 29.23
C LYS A 121 3.08 20.52 29.66
N LYS A 122 2.28 21.54 30.01
CA LYS A 122 2.80 22.73 30.70
C LYS A 122 3.43 22.22 32.01
N ASN A 123 4.76 22.22 32.10
CA ASN A 123 5.43 22.02 33.37
C ASN A 123 4.97 23.14 34.30
N LYS A 124 4.04 22.84 35.22
CA LYS A 124 3.83 23.64 36.43
C LYS A 124 5.04 23.42 37.34
N LYS A 125 6.16 24.02 36.98
CA LYS A 125 7.16 24.47 37.96
C LYS A 125 7.24 25.98 37.79
N LYS A 126 6.26 26.68 38.37
CA LYS A 126 6.54 27.99 38.95
C LYS A 126 7.34 27.68 40.22
N SER A 127 8.64 27.94 40.19
CA SER A 127 9.30 28.43 41.40
C SER A 127 8.70 29.81 41.68
N ASP A 128 8.38 30.09 42.94
CA ASP A 128 7.71 31.31 43.39
C ASP A 128 8.62 32.56 43.42
N ASP A 129 9.78 32.52 42.74
CA ASP A 129 10.71 33.64 42.68
C ASP A 129 11.03 33.95 41.22
N ASP A 130 10.22 34.81 40.60
CA ASP A 130 10.69 35.87 39.69
C ASP A 130 9.51 36.76 39.30
N LYS A 131 9.46 37.92 39.96
CA LYS A 131 8.70 39.07 39.50
C LYS A 131 9.57 39.80 38.49
N ASP A 132 9.38 39.51 37.21
CA ASP A 132 9.52 40.54 36.20
C ASP A 132 8.60 40.26 35.01
N GLY A 133 7.80 41.28 34.68
CA GLY A 133 6.81 41.24 33.61
C GLY A 133 7.50 41.37 32.26
N GLY A 134 7.51 40.28 31.50
CA GLY A 134 7.79 40.27 30.07
C GLY A 134 6.65 39.58 29.33
N ASP A 135 6.10 40.26 28.34
CA ASP A 135 5.08 39.77 27.41
C ASP A 135 5.65 38.63 26.53
N ASP A 136 5.73 37.42 27.05
CA ASP A 136 6.06 36.23 26.26
C ASP A 136 4.78 35.64 25.63
N GLN A 137 4.25 36.37 24.63
CA GLN A 137 3.41 35.79 23.57
C GLN A 137 4.27 35.01 22.55
N GLN A 138 5.21 34.20 23.03
CA GLN A 138 5.91 33.25 22.17
C GLN A 138 4.92 32.12 21.88
N ALA A 139 4.32 32.17 20.68
CA ALA A 139 3.37 31.21 20.17
C ALA A 139 3.88 29.78 20.44
N GLN A 140 3.28 29.12 21.44
CA GLN A 140 3.66 27.78 21.85
C GLN A 140 3.37 26.85 20.66
N ALA A 141 4.42 26.39 19.96
CA ALA A 141 4.28 25.56 18.78
C ALA A 141 3.33 24.38 19.06
N PRO A 142 2.37 24.06 18.16
CA PRO A 142 1.44 22.96 18.36
C PRO A 142 2.18 21.66 18.67
N GLY A 143 1.57 20.81 19.49
CA GLY A 143 2.20 19.58 19.96
C GLY A 143 2.47 18.59 18.83
N LEU A 144 1.49 18.45 17.92
CA LEU A 144 1.64 17.61 16.73
C LEU A 144 2.74 18.12 15.79
N LYS A 145 2.87 19.44 15.62
CA LYS A 145 3.93 20.05 14.79
C LYS A 145 5.31 19.61 15.24
N LEU A 146 5.57 19.60 16.55
CA LEU A 146 6.85 19.15 17.08
C LEU A 146 7.11 17.67 16.81
N VAL A 147 6.10 16.81 16.93
CA VAL A 147 6.23 15.38 16.61
C VAL A 147 6.60 15.17 15.15
N VAL A 148 5.96 15.92 14.23
CA VAL A 148 6.25 15.84 12.79
C VAL A 148 7.66 16.38 12.48
N GLU A 149 8.03 17.53 13.05
CA GLU A 149 9.37 18.10 12.87
C GLU A 149 10.47 17.18 13.40
N GLU A 150 10.28 16.56 14.58
CA GLU A 150 11.19 15.57 15.15
C GLU A 150 11.26 14.31 14.29
N ALA A 151 10.13 13.78 13.81
CA ALA A 151 10.10 12.61 12.92
C ALA A 151 10.89 12.86 11.63
N LYS A 152 10.72 14.04 11.01
CA LYS A 152 11.44 14.40 9.78
C LYS A 152 12.92 14.67 10.03
N ARG A 153 13.26 15.46 11.05
CA ARG A 153 14.63 15.88 11.34
C ARG A 153 15.49 14.76 11.95
N ASP A 154 14.96 14.06 12.94
CA ASP A 154 15.75 13.17 13.79
C ASP A 154 15.70 11.71 13.29
N HIS A 155 14.64 11.35 12.54
CA HIS A 155 14.45 10.00 12.00
C HIS A 155 14.43 9.95 10.47
N GLY A 156 14.56 11.09 9.78
CA GLY A 156 14.58 11.16 8.32
C GLY A 156 13.27 10.72 7.65
N VAL A 157 12.14 10.81 8.36
CA VAL A 157 10.82 10.56 7.75
C VAL A 157 10.60 11.59 6.64
N LYS A 158 10.15 11.14 5.46
CA LYS A 158 9.91 12.01 4.31
C LYS A 158 8.46 12.46 4.23
N TYR A 159 7.53 11.55 4.53
CA TYR A 159 6.10 11.79 4.43
C TYR A 159 5.41 11.40 5.73
N VAL A 160 4.63 12.31 6.30
CA VAL A 160 3.74 12.04 7.43
C VAL A 160 2.31 12.22 7.00
N TYR A 161 1.51 11.17 7.08
CA TYR A 161 0.06 11.22 6.90
C TYR A 161 -0.63 11.09 8.25
N VAL A 162 -1.81 11.70 8.36
CA VAL A 162 -2.67 11.53 9.54
C VAL A 162 -4.03 10.99 9.13
N TRP A 163 -4.61 10.18 10.00
CA TRP A 163 -5.92 9.59 9.78
C TRP A 163 -7.05 10.55 10.14
N HIS A 164 -8.15 10.54 9.38
CA HIS A 164 -9.45 11.02 9.84
C HIS A 164 -10.57 10.27 9.10
N ALA A 165 -11.78 10.21 9.67
CA ALA A 165 -12.93 9.69 8.94
C ALA A 165 -13.46 10.72 7.93
N MET A 166 -14.16 10.27 6.89
CA MET A 166 -14.82 11.14 5.90
C MET A 166 -15.74 12.16 6.56
N ALA A 167 -16.48 11.76 7.60
CA ALA A 167 -17.35 12.66 8.36
C ALA A 167 -16.62 13.49 9.44
N GLY A 168 -15.30 13.42 9.54
CA GLY A 168 -14.47 14.08 10.54
C GLY A 168 -13.93 13.13 11.61
N TYR A 169 -14.82 12.35 12.24
CA TYR A 169 -14.49 11.21 13.10
C TYR A 169 -15.56 10.11 12.93
N TRP A 170 -15.48 8.99 13.63
CA TRP A 170 -16.43 7.86 13.51
C TRP A 170 -17.91 8.31 13.57
N GLY A 171 -18.27 9.15 14.55
CA GLY A 171 -19.61 9.70 14.73
C GLY A 171 -19.86 11.06 14.07
N GLY A 172 -18.93 11.52 13.24
CA GLY A 172 -18.98 12.81 12.56
C GLY A 172 -18.49 13.99 13.39
N VAL A 173 -18.91 15.21 13.04
CA VAL A 173 -18.61 16.46 13.75
C VAL A 173 -19.72 16.80 14.74
N LYS A 174 -19.37 17.12 15.99
CA LYS A 174 -20.36 17.45 17.02
C LYS A 174 -21.21 18.66 16.60
N PRO A 175 -22.55 18.55 16.55
CA PRO A 175 -23.43 19.69 16.30
C PRO A 175 -23.25 20.79 17.36
N ALA A 176 -23.17 22.04 16.92
CA ALA A 176 -23.01 23.21 17.79
C ALA A 176 -21.84 23.08 18.79
N ALA A 177 -20.75 22.40 18.41
CA ALA A 177 -19.51 22.45 19.16
C ALA A 177 -18.94 23.88 19.12
N GLU A 178 -18.46 24.35 20.27
CA GLU A 178 -17.86 25.68 20.42
C GLU A 178 -16.71 25.88 19.43
N GLY A 179 -16.80 26.91 18.60
CA GLY A 179 -15.81 27.23 17.57
C GLY A 179 -15.90 26.37 16.30
N MET A 180 -16.94 25.55 16.15
CA MET A 180 -17.21 24.70 14.99
C MET A 180 -18.63 24.90 14.43
N GLU A 181 -19.37 25.89 14.93
CA GLU A 181 -20.77 26.15 14.58
C GLU A 181 -20.94 26.52 13.09
N HIS A 182 -19.95 27.17 12.50
CA HIS A 182 -19.95 27.59 11.09
C HIS A 182 -19.92 26.43 10.10
N TYR A 183 -19.61 25.20 10.54
CA TYR A 183 -19.72 24.01 9.71
C TYR A 183 -21.18 23.55 9.54
N GLU A 184 -22.12 24.08 10.32
CA GLU A 184 -23.54 23.74 10.25
C GLU A 184 -23.77 22.22 10.34
N SER A 185 -23.02 21.53 11.21
CA SER A 185 -23.18 20.09 11.41
C SER A 185 -24.53 19.77 12.08
N ALA A 186 -25.21 18.75 11.58
CA ALA A 186 -26.48 18.28 12.11
C ALA A 186 -26.48 16.75 12.21
N LEU A 187 -27.30 16.21 13.13
CA LEU A 187 -27.47 14.76 13.19
C LEU A 187 -28.21 14.26 11.95
N ALA A 188 -27.60 13.29 11.28
CA ALA A 188 -28.17 12.55 10.20
C ALA A 188 -28.10 11.05 10.53
N TYR A 189 -29.12 10.31 10.14
CA TYR A 189 -29.29 8.91 10.53
C TYR A 189 -29.10 8.03 9.29
N PRO A 190 -28.02 7.21 9.25
CA PRO A 190 -27.74 6.31 8.14
C PRO A 190 -28.92 5.40 7.79
N VAL A 191 -29.24 5.30 6.50
CA VAL A 191 -30.22 4.33 5.99
C VAL A 191 -29.50 3.33 5.09
N GLN A 192 -29.43 2.08 5.54
CA GLN A 192 -28.80 1.00 4.79
C GLN A 192 -29.74 0.40 3.74
N SER A 193 -29.18 0.01 2.59
CA SER A 193 -29.95 -0.70 1.58
C SER A 193 -30.24 -2.15 2.00
N PRO A 194 -31.34 -2.77 1.54
CA PRO A 194 -31.62 -4.17 1.82
C PRO A 194 -30.49 -5.12 1.38
N GLY A 195 -29.78 -4.79 0.29
CA GLY A 195 -28.64 -5.57 -0.19
C GLY A 195 -27.44 -5.53 0.77
N VAL A 196 -27.12 -4.35 1.32
CA VAL A 196 -26.06 -4.20 2.32
C VAL A 196 -26.41 -4.96 3.60
N MET A 197 -27.63 -4.77 4.14
CA MET A 197 -28.12 -5.50 5.32
C MET A 197 -28.11 -7.03 5.12
N GLY A 198 -28.47 -7.47 3.92
CA GLY A 198 -28.43 -8.88 3.54
C GLY A 198 -27.01 -9.46 3.59
N ASN A 199 -26.00 -8.69 3.19
CA ASN A 199 -24.62 -9.15 3.14
C ASN A 199 -23.89 -9.07 4.48
N GLN A 200 -23.97 -7.94 5.19
CA GLN A 200 -23.27 -7.72 6.46
C GLN A 200 -24.04 -6.74 7.37
N PRO A 201 -24.66 -7.21 8.45
CA PRO A 201 -25.06 -6.39 9.59
C PRO A 201 -23.79 -5.81 10.20
N ASP A 202 -23.82 -4.52 10.48
CA ASP A 202 -22.65 -3.79 10.93
C ASP A 202 -23.01 -3.03 12.21
N ILE A 203 -22.35 -3.38 13.30
CA ILE A 203 -22.55 -2.77 14.62
C ILE A 203 -22.28 -1.27 14.59
N VAL A 204 -21.38 -0.81 13.71
CA VAL A 204 -21.11 0.62 13.49
C VAL A 204 -22.37 1.30 12.96
N MET A 205 -22.97 0.71 11.92
CA MET A 205 -24.17 1.25 11.29
C MET A 205 -25.39 1.18 12.20
N ASP A 206 -25.56 0.08 12.92
CA ASP A 206 -26.63 -0.07 13.92
C ASP A 206 -26.51 1.03 14.99
N SER A 207 -25.30 1.26 15.51
CA SER A 207 -25.03 2.31 16.50
C SER A 207 -25.33 3.71 15.96
N LEU A 208 -24.88 4.03 14.74
CA LEU A 208 -25.10 5.34 14.11
C LEU A 208 -26.55 5.57 13.69
N SER A 209 -27.31 4.50 13.38
CA SER A 209 -28.74 4.59 13.07
C SER A 209 -29.58 5.05 14.27
N VAL A 210 -29.09 4.79 15.49
CA VAL A 210 -29.73 5.19 16.75
C VAL A 210 -29.18 6.52 17.25
N LEU A 211 -27.85 6.63 17.33
CA LEU A 211 -27.17 7.76 17.97
C LEU A 211 -26.98 8.96 17.03
N GLY A 212 -27.10 8.74 15.72
CA GLY A 212 -26.92 9.76 14.68
C GLY A 212 -25.45 10.11 14.41
N LEU A 213 -25.16 10.37 13.14
CA LEU A 213 -23.88 10.89 12.67
C LEU A 213 -23.94 12.41 12.53
N GLY A 214 -22.94 13.11 13.06
CA GLY A 214 -22.79 14.55 12.89
C GLY A 214 -22.33 14.91 11.48
N LEU A 215 -23.28 15.08 10.56
CA LEU A 215 -23.01 15.38 9.16
C LEU A 215 -22.80 16.88 8.98
N VAL A 216 -21.60 17.27 8.54
CA VAL A 216 -21.30 18.64 8.10
C VAL A 216 -22.19 18.99 6.89
N HIS A 217 -22.80 20.17 6.88
CA HIS A 217 -23.66 20.54 5.76
C HIS A 217 -22.87 20.50 4.43
N PRO A 218 -23.39 19.93 3.32
CA PRO A 218 -22.63 19.75 2.07
C PRO A 218 -22.08 21.03 1.44
N ARG A 219 -22.66 22.19 1.77
CA ARG A 219 -22.15 23.53 1.36
C ARG A 219 -20.96 24.03 2.19
N ARG A 220 -20.74 23.45 3.36
CA ARG A 220 -19.69 23.81 4.34
C ARG A 220 -18.55 22.81 4.41
N VAL A 221 -18.73 21.60 3.87
CA VAL A 221 -17.74 20.51 3.93
C VAL A 221 -16.37 20.88 3.34
N LEU A 222 -16.31 21.74 2.31
CA LEU A 222 -15.03 22.27 1.82
C LEU A 222 -14.33 23.13 2.88
N SER A 223 -15.04 24.02 3.57
CA SER A 223 -14.46 24.83 4.66
C SER A 223 -13.94 23.94 5.78
N PHE A 224 -14.72 22.92 6.14
CA PHE A 224 -14.33 21.95 7.16
C PHE A 224 -13.03 21.22 6.80
N TYR A 225 -12.96 20.62 5.61
CA TYR A 225 -11.72 19.95 5.19
C TYR A 225 -10.56 20.92 5.04
N ASP A 226 -10.79 22.12 4.48
CA ASP A 226 -9.73 23.08 4.24
C ASP A 226 -9.13 23.60 5.55
N GLU A 227 -9.96 23.86 6.56
CA GLU A 227 -9.49 24.25 7.89
C GLU A 227 -8.73 23.10 8.59
N LEU A 228 -9.24 21.87 8.50
CA LEU A 228 -8.56 20.68 9.03
C LEU A 228 -7.21 20.43 8.35
N HIS A 229 -7.18 20.42 7.02
CA HIS A 229 -5.99 20.13 6.24
C HIS A 229 -4.99 21.28 6.27
N SER A 230 -5.44 22.55 6.35
CA SER A 230 -4.57 23.70 6.59
C SER A 230 -3.87 23.60 7.94
N TYR A 231 -4.60 23.19 8.99
CA TYR A 231 -4.01 22.96 10.30
C TYR A 231 -2.92 21.88 10.24
N LEU A 232 -3.22 20.74 9.61
CA LEU A 232 -2.27 19.64 9.45
C LEU A 232 -1.05 20.04 8.63
N ALA A 233 -1.25 20.72 7.50
CA ALA A 233 -0.16 21.23 6.68
C ALA A 233 0.73 22.23 7.46
N SER A 234 0.13 23.06 8.33
CA SER A 234 0.89 23.97 9.21
C SER A 234 1.75 23.24 10.26
N CYS A 235 1.40 21.99 10.57
CA CYS A 235 2.18 21.08 11.40
C CYS A 235 3.25 20.32 10.60
N GLY A 236 3.33 20.50 9.28
CA GLY A 236 4.26 19.80 8.39
C GLY A 236 3.77 18.43 7.91
N VAL A 237 2.49 18.09 8.11
CA VAL A 237 1.87 16.87 7.58
C VAL A 237 1.76 16.96 6.05
N ASP A 238 2.04 15.85 5.36
CA ASP A 238 2.14 15.80 3.89
C ASP A 238 0.90 15.20 3.21
N GLY A 239 -0.04 14.65 3.99
CA GLY A 239 -1.25 14.06 3.47
C GLY A 239 -2.15 13.43 4.53
N VAL A 240 -3.19 12.74 4.08
CA VAL A 240 -4.20 12.13 4.96
C VAL A 240 -4.56 10.71 4.55
N LYS A 241 -4.89 9.87 5.53
CA LYS A 241 -5.63 8.60 5.33
C LYS A 241 -7.08 8.86 5.70
N VAL A 242 -8.00 8.72 4.75
CA VAL A 242 -9.42 9.08 4.94
C VAL A 242 -10.29 7.84 4.93
N ASP A 243 -10.76 7.47 6.12
CA ASP A 243 -11.53 6.26 6.37
C ASP A 243 -13.05 6.50 6.32
N VAL A 244 -13.81 5.41 6.42
CA VAL A 244 -15.27 5.42 6.56
C VAL A 244 -15.96 6.20 5.42
N GLN A 245 -15.42 6.16 4.20
CA GLN A 245 -15.98 6.96 3.10
C GLN A 245 -17.33 6.44 2.61
N ASN A 246 -17.57 5.13 2.74
CA ASN A 246 -18.84 4.50 2.41
C ASN A 246 -20.03 5.06 3.17
N ILE A 247 -19.85 5.59 4.39
CA ILE A 247 -20.98 6.09 5.21
C ILE A 247 -21.81 7.15 4.49
N ILE A 248 -21.18 7.96 3.63
CA ILE A 248 -21.84 9.06 2.91
C ILE A 248 -22.95 8.54 2.00
N GLU A 249 -22.85 7.31 1.48
CA GLU A 249 -23.87 6.72 0.61
C GLU A 249 -25.23 6.54 1.33
N THR A 250 -25.20 6.43 2.65
CA THR A 250 -26.38 6.16 3.49
C THR A 250 -27.07 7.42 4.02
N LEU A 251 -26.49 8.60 3.74
CA LEU A 251 -26.89 9.89 4.33
C LEU A 251 -27.51 10.86 3.31
N GLY A 252 -27.86 10.37 2.12
CA GLY A 252 -28.32 11.22 1.01
C GLY A 252 -29.72 11.86 1.19
N ALA A 253 -30.49 11.45 2.20
CA ALA A 253 -31.82 12.00 2.47
C ALA A 253 -31.73 13.51 2.78
N GLY A 254 -32.55 14.32 2.14
CA GLY A 254 -32.49 15.79 2.29
C GLY A 254 -31.34 16.49 1.53
N HIS A 255 -30.46 15.74 0.86
CA HIS A 255 -29.25 16.27 0.20
C HIS A 255 -29.16 15.92 -1.31
N GLY A 256 -30.30 15.70 -1.97
CA GLY A 256 -30.35 15.37 -3.40
C GLY A 256 -30.02 13.91 -3.73
N GLY A 257 -29.92 13.04 -2.71
CA GLY A 257 -29.64 11.62 -2.84
C GLY A 257 -28.16 11.27 -2.74
N ARG A 258 -27.88 9.98 -2.54
CA ARG A 258 -26.52 9.45 -2.26
C ARG A 258 -25.46 9.91 -3.25
N VAL A 259 -25.76 9.88 -4.55
CA VAL A 259 -24.81 10.26 -5.61
C VAL A 259 -24.43 11.74 -5.52
N ALA A 260 -25.39 12.62 -5.23
CA ALA A 260 -25.16 14.06 -5.13
C ALA A 260 -24.32 14.39 -3.88
N LEU A 261 -24.66 13.78 -2.75
CA LEU A 261 -23.95 13.96 -1.48
C LEU A 261 -22.51 13.43 -1.57
N THR A 262 -22.32 12.18 -2.02
CA THR A 262 -20.98 11.58 -2.20
C THR A 262 -20.12 12.45 -3.10
N ARG A 263 -20.67 12.94 -4.22
CA ARG A 263 -19.91 13.83 -5.13
C ARG A 263 -19.54 15.15 -4.48
N ALA A 264 -20.42 15.74 -3.67
CA ALA A 264 -20.11 16.99 -2.96
C ALA A 264 -18.95 16.79 -1.96
N TYR A 265 -19.00 15.72 -1.17
CA TYR A 265 -17.95 15.36 -0.21
C TYR A 265 -16.61 15.07 -0.90
N HIS A 266 -16.60 14.26 -1.95
CA HIS A 266 -15.38 13.93 -2.68
C HIS A 266 -14.74 15.15 -3.34
N ARG A 267 -15.53 16.01 -3.98
CA ARG A 267 -15.00 17.25 -4.58
C ARG A 267 -14.38 18.16 -3.54
N ALA A 268 -15.02 18.28 -2.37
CA ALA A 268 -14.49 19.07 -1.28
C ALA A 268 -13.20 18.47 -0.71
N LEU A 269 -13.16 17.15 -0.51
CA LEU A 269 -11.98 16.44 -0.04
C LEU A 269 -10.80 16.63 -1.00
N GLU A 270 -11.00 16.36 -2.30
CA GLU A 270 -9.95 16.49 -3.31
C GLU A 270 -9.48 17.94 -3.46
N ALA A 271 -10.39 18.92 -3.42
CA ALA A 271 -10.03 20.33 -3.47
C ALA A 271 -9.20 20.77 -2.25
N SER A 272 -9.52 20.28 -1.06
CA SER A 272 -8.77 20.56 0.16
C SER A 272 -7.39 19.89 0.12
N VAL A 273 -7.31 18.61 -0.28
CA VAL A 273 -6.05 17.88 -0.43
C VAL A 273 -5.14 18.58 -1.43
N ALA A 274 -5.66 18.96 -2.60
CA ALA A 274 -4.88 19.64 -3.63
C ALA A 274 -4.38 21.03 -3.18
N ARG A 275 -5.12 21.72 -2.31
CA ARG A 275 -4.69 23.01 -1.76
C ARG A 275 -3.58 22.88 -0.72
N ASN A 276 -3.69 21.88 0.15
CA ASN A 276 -2.89 21.81 1.37
C ASN A 276 -1.69 20.85 1.26
N PHE A 277 -1.75 19.86 0.37
CA PHE A 277 -0.74 18.80 0.25
C PHE A 277 -0.14 18.79 -1.18
N PRO A 278 1.08 19.33 -1.40
CA PRO A 278 1.68 19.47 -2.73
C PRO A 278 1.82 18.15 -3.52
N ASP A 279 1.91 17.03 -2.81
CA ASP A 279 2.02 15.70 -3.42
C ASP A 279 0.69 14.99 -3.65
N ASN A 280 -0.43 15.72 -3.47
CA ASN A 280 -1.79 15.17 -3.55
C ASN A 280 -1.97 13.97 -2.60
N GLY A 281 -1.45 14.14 -1.38
CA GLY A 281 -1.32 13.07 -0.41
C GLY A 281 -2.64 12.65 0.20
N CYS A 282 -3.25 11.58 -0.35
CA CYS A 282 -4.48 11.01 0.18
C CYS A 282 -4.56 9.50 -0.08
N ILE A 283 -4.82 8.73 0.98
CA ILE A 283 -5.22 7.31 0.91
C ILE A 283 -6.72 7.25 1.17
N SER A 284 -7.50 6.75 0.21
CA SER A 284 -8.93 6.51 0.41
C SER A 284 -9.19 5.12 0.97
N CYS A 285 -9.97 5.05 2.05
CA CYS A 285 -10.18 3.83 2.81
C CYS A 285 -11.68 3.63 3.10
N MET A 286 -12.10 2.37 3.17
CA MET A 286 -13.52 1.96 3.26
C MET A 286 -14.38 2.62 2.15
N CYS A 287 -13.85 2.70 0.93
CA CYS A 287 -14.38 3.54 -0.15
C CYS A 287 -14.82 2.75 -1.39
N HIS A 288 -15.11 1.45 -1.27
CA HIS A 288 -15.37 0.56 -2.42
C HIS A 288 -16.76 0.72 -3.05
N ASN A 289 -17.57 1.67 -2.61
CA ASN A 289 -18.85 1.95 -3.26
C ASN A 289 -18.64 2.64 -4.62
N THR A 290 -19.56 2.38 -5.55
CA THR A 290 -19.45 2.89 -6.92
C THR A 290 -19.64 4.41 -7.01
N ASP A 291 -20.41 5.02 -6.12
CA ASP A 291 -20.62 6.47 -6.12
C ASP A 291 -19.31 7.23 -5.88
N MET A 292 -18.46 6.69 -4.99
CA MET A 292 -17.13 7.21 -4.70
C MET A 292 -16.19 7.02 -5.88
N LEU A 293 -16.07 5.78 -6.39
CA LEU A 293 -15.14 5.45 -7.47
C LEU A 293 -15.42 6.29 -8.73
N TYR A 294 -16.69 6.48 -9.08
CA TYR A 294 -17.12 7.33 -10.19
C TYR A 294 -17.14 8.83 -9.87
N SER A 295 -16.70 9.26 -8.68
CA SER A 295 -16.55 10.67 -8.31
C SER A 295 -15.10 11.10 -8.08
N ALA A 296 -14.14 10.17 -8.03
CA ALA A 296 -12.76 10.46 -7.65
C ALA A 296 -11.88 10.87 -8.85
N ARG A 297 -11.48 12.15 -8.92
CA ARG A 297 -10.71 12.71 -10.03
C ARG A 297 -9.22 12.81 -9.74
N GLN A 298 -8.83 13.04 -8.49
CA GLN A 298 -7.45 13.34 -8.11
C GLN A 298 -6.91 12.32 -7.11
N THR A 299 -7.72 11.83 -6.16
CA THR A 299 -7.22 10.85 -5.18
C THR A 299 -6.75 9.59 -5.89
N ALA A 300 -5.50 9.22 -5.62
CA ALA A 300 -4.75 8.26 -6.42
C ALA A 300 -4.47 6.93 -5.71
N VAL A 301 -4.74 6.80 -4.40
CA VAL A 301 -4.49 5.58 -3.63
C VAL A 301 -5.76 5.12 -2.94
N VAL A 302 -6.05 3.82 -3.01
CA VAL A 302 -7.24 3.18 -2.40
C VAL A 302 -6.83 1.95 -1.60
N ARG A 303 -7.21 1.85 -0.32
CA ARG A 303 -7.07 0.59 0.42
C ARG A 303 -7.97 -0.46 -0.22
N ALA A 304 -7.42 -1.62 -0.58
CA ALA A 304 -8.09 -2.68 -1.33
C ALA A 304 -8.56 -3.86 -0.46
N SER A 305 -8.46 -3.73 0.87
CA SER A 305 -8.86 -4.74 1.85
C SER A 305 -9.77 -4.18 2.94
N ASP A 306 -10.38 -5.10 3.68
CA ASP A 306 -10.69 -4.90 5.09
C ASP A 306 -9.41 -4.71 5.92
N ASP A 307 -9.56 -4.48 7.23
CA ASP A 307 -8.42 -4.32 8.13
C ASP A 307 -7.54 -5.58 8.15
N PHE A 308 -6.24 -5.42 8.41
CA PHE A 308 -5.37 -6.55 8.69
C PHE A 308 -5.70 -7.10 10.09
N TYR A 309 -6.14 -8.37 10.17
CA TYR A 309 -6.52 -9.00 11.44
C TYR A 309 -5.44 -9.99 11.93
N PRO A 310 -4.37 -9.52 12.61
CA PRO A 310 -3.23 -10.36 13.01
C PRO A 310 -3.61 -11.53 13.93
N ARG A 311 -4.74 -11.45 14.62
CA ARG A 311 -5.20 -12.46 15.59
C ARG A 311 -6.25 -13.42 15.02
N ASP A 312 -6.70 -13.21 13.79
CA ASP A 312 -7.65 -14.10 13.12
C ASP A 312 -6.90 -14.93 12.06
N PRO A 313 -6.56 -16.21 12.35
CA PRO A 313 -5.90 -17.07 11.39
C PRO A 313 -6.65 -17.23 10.08
N ALA A 314 -7.99 -17.13 10.10
CA ALA A 314 -8.82 -17.26 8.91
C ALA A 314 -8.64 -16.09 7.94
N SER A 315 -8.15 -14.94 8.43
CA SER A 315 -8.01 -13.73 7.64
C SER A 315 -6.82 -13.77 6.67
N HIS A 316 -5.74 -14.52 6.96
CA HIS A 316 -4.48 -14.31 6.25
C HIS A 316 -4.48 -14.75 4.79
N THR A 317 -4.98 -15.95 4.50
CA THR A 317 -5.10 -16.42 3.11
C THR A 317 -6.20 -15.66 2.36
N VAL A 318 -7.28 -15.32 3.06
CA VAL A 318 -8.41 -14.54 2.53
C VAL A 318 -7.98 -13.11 2.20
N HIS A 319 -7.09 -12.50 2.98
CA HIS A 319 -6.57 -11.16 2.73
C HIS A 319 -5.82 -11.11 1.41
N VAL A 320 -4.81 -11.98 1.23
CA VAL A 320 -3.97 -11.99 0.01
C VAL A 320 -4.79 -12.29 -1.25
N SER A 321 -5.73 -13.24 -1.17
CA SER A 321 -6.66 -13.47 -2.27
C SER A 321 -7.57 -12.26 -2.52
N SER A 322 -8.20 -11.70 -1.49
CA SER A 322 -9.12 -10.56 -1.65
C SER A 322 -8.43 -9.33 -2.23
N VAL A 323 -7.24 -8.95 -1.75
CA VAL A 323 -6.53 -7.76 -2.29
C VAL A 323 -6.12 -7.94 -3.74
N ALA A 324 -5.71 -9.14 -4.15
CA ALA A 324 -5.35 -9.42 -5.54
C ALA A 324 -6.58 -9.30 -6.46
N TYR A 325 -7.71 -9.91 -6.09
CA TYR A 325 -8.94 -9.83 -6.88
C TYR A 325 -9.55 -8.43 -6.87
N ASN A 326 -9.58 -7.75 -5.72
CA ASN A 326 -10.08 -6.37 -5.64
C ASN A 326 -9.23 -5.42 -6.49
N THR A 327 -7.91 -5.66 -6.57
CA THR A 327 -6.99 -4.88 -7.40
C THR A 327 -7.35 -4.92 -8.89
N LEU A 328 -7.98 -5.99 -9.38
CA LEU A 328 -8.44 -6.08 -10.78
C LEU A 328 -9.39 -4.94 -11.16
N PHE A 329 -10.29 -4.57 -10.25
CA PHE A 329 -11.26 -3.50 -10.47
C PHE A 329 -10.78 -2.15 -9.91
N LEU A 330 -10.36 -2.11 -8.65
CA LEU A 330 -9.92 -0.89 -7.98
C LEU A 330 -8.69 -0.27 -8.65
N GLY A 331 -7.83 -1.13 -9.21
CA GLY A 331 -6.66 -0.72 -9.98
C GLY A 331 -7.02 0.29 -11.07
N GLU A 332 -8.13 0.14 -11.79
CA GLU A 332 -8.49 1.06 -12.87
C GLU A 332 -8.82 2.49 -12.40
N PHE A 333 -9.14 2.65 -11.11
CA PHE A 333 -9.48 3.95 -10.53
C PHE A 333 -8.31 4.57 -9.76
N MET A 334 -7.54 3.77 -9.03
CA MET A 334 -6.49 4.22 -8.11
C MET A 334 -5.43 3.13 -7.94
N GLN A 335 -4.24 3.48 -7.43
CA GLN A 335 -3.24 2.53 -6.98
C GLN A 335 -3.77 1.80 -5.73
N PRO A 336 -3.92 0.48 -5.76
CA PRO A 336 -4.33 -0.27 -4.59
C PRO A 336 -3.26 -0.28 -3.51
N ASP A 337 -3.71 -0.07 -2.29
CA ASP A 337 -2.98 -0.23 -1.04
C ASP A 337 -3.46 -1.53 -0.37
N TRP A 338 -2.54 -2.45 -0.11
CA TRP A 338 -2.85 -3.79 0.41
C TRP A 338 -2.81 -3.85 1.95
N ASP A 339 -2.81 -2.67 2.58
CA ASP A 339 -2.84 -2.42 4.00
C ASP A 339 -1.54 -2.78 4.75
N MET A 340 -1.45 -2.33 6.01
CA MET A 340 -0.36 -2.72 6.91
C MET A 340 -0.32 -4.24 7.14
N PHE A 341 0.83 -4.72 7.63
CA PHE A 341 0.96 -6.05 8.21
C PHE A 341 1.93 -6.04 9.39
N HIS A 342 2.05 -7.17 10.07
CA HIS A 342 3.05 -7.40 11.10
C HIS A 342 4.26 -8.14 10.53
N SER A 343 5.47 -7.61 10.73
CA SER A 343 6.71 -8.28 10.32
C SER A 343 7.06 -9.44 11.24
N LEU A 344 6.71 -9.35 12.52
CA LEU A 344 6.89 -10.42 13.50
C LEU A 344 5.58 -11.20 13.67
N HIS A 345 5.29 -12.10 12.73
CA HIS A 345 4.08 -12.91 12.71
C HIS A 345 4.29 -14.23 11.95
N PRO A 346 3.62 -15.35 12.30
CA PRO A 346 3.76 -16.63 11.57
C PRO A 346 3.49 -16.55 10.07
N ALA A 347 2.56 -15.68 9.66
CA ALA A 347 2.25 -15.42 8.24
C ALA A 347 3.01 -14.23 7.63
N ALA A 348 4.00 -13.67 8.32
CA ALA A 348 4.64 -12.40 7.91
C ALA A 348 5.37 -12.50 6.57
N GLU A 349 6.12 -13.58 6.33
CA GLU A 349 6.82 -13.75 5.05
C GLU A 349 5.84 -13.85 3.87
N TYR A 350 4.74 -14.60 4.06
CA TYR A 350 3.67 -14.74 3.07
C TYR A 350 3.06 -13.37 2.70
N HIS A 351 2.81 -12.53 3.70
CA HIS A 351 2.31 -11.16 3.53
C HIS A 351 3.34 -10.20 2.92
N GLY A 352 4.61 -10.34 3.29
CA GLY A 352 5.72 -9.57 2.74
C GLY A 352 5.92 -9.86 1.24
N ALA A 353 5.99 -11.13 0.86
CA ALA A 353 6.12 -11.55 -0.52
C ALA A 353 4.96 -11.05 -1.40
N ALA A 354 3.72 -11.15 -0.91
CA ALA A 354 2.54 -10.63 -1.60
C ALA A 354 2.62 -9.11 -1.85
N ARG A 355 3.03 -8.32 -0.85
CA ARG A 355 3.17 -6.86 -0.99
C ARG A 355 4.32 -6.45 -1.91
N ALA A 356 5.42 -7.20 -1.91
CA ALA A 356 6.55 -6.95 -2.81
C ALA A 356 6.17 -6.99 -4.29
N ILE A 357 5.24 -7.88 -4.66
CA ILE A 357 4.74 -8.03 -6.04
C ILE A 357 3.44 -7.28 -6.30
N GLY A 358 2.74 -6.79 -5.27
CA GLY A 358 1.44 -6.13 -5.39
C GLY A 358 1.51 -4.75 -6.05
N GLY A 359 2.71 -4.17 -6.16
CA GLY A 359 2.93 -2.80 -6.63
C GLY A 359 2.29 -1.74 -5.72
N CYS A 360 1.92 -2.13 -4.50
CA CYS A 360 1.28 -1.30 -3.48
C CYS A 360 2.33 -0.63 -2.57
N PRO A 361 1.92 0.35 -1.74
CA PRO A 361 2.74 0.79 -0.61
C PRO A 361 3.06 -0.38 0.32
N ILE A 362 4.20 -0.30 1.00
CA ILE A 362 4.65 -1.32 1.97
C ILE A 362 4.90 -0.62 3.30
N TYR A 363 4.04 -0.90 4.27
CA TYR A 363 4.20 -0.39 5.62
C TYR A 363 3.77 -1.44 6.65
N VAL A 364 4.41 -1.42 7.81
CA VAL A 364 4.09 -2.31 8.93
C VAL A 364 3.34 -1.57 10.02
N SER A 365 2.75 -2.32 10.94
CA SER A 365 2.10 -1.76 12.13
C SER A 365 2.59 -2.42 13.43
N ASP A 366 3.80 -2.96 13.40
CA ASP A 366 4.45 -3.58 14.56
C ASP A 366 4.53 -2.63 15.76
N LYS A 367 4.43 -3.19 16.96
CA LYS A 367 4.78 -2.47 18.19
C LYS A 367 6.28 -2.16 18.22
N PRO A 368 6.69 -1.01 18.80
CA PRO A 368 8.11 -0.73 18.99
C PRO A 368 8.85 -1.89 19.66
N GLY A 369 9.99 -2.28 19.10
CA GLY A 369 10.81 -3.40 19.57
C GLY A 369 10.31 -4.80 19.20
N ASN A 370 9.20 -4.93 18.47
CA ASN A 370 8.64 -6.22 18.04
C ASN A 370 8.69 -6.35 16.51
N HIS A 371 9.90 -6.29 15.95
CA HIS A 371 10.14 -6.31 14.51
C HIS A 371 10.91 -7.56 14.10
N ASN A 372 10.66 -8.04 12.88
CA ASN A 372 11.51 -9.02 12.22
C ASN A 372 12.36 -8.33 11.15
N PHE A 373 13.56 -7.88 11.52
CA PHE A 373 14.45 -7.16 10.60
C PHE A 373 14.99 -8.04 9.46
N GLU A 374 15.11 -9.34 9.67
CA GLU A 374 15.53 -10.26 8.60
C GLU A 374 14.47 -10.35 7.51
N LEU A 375 13.18 -10.31 7.88
CA LEU A 375 12.10 -10.18 6.90
C LEU A 375 12.08 -8.78 6.26
N LEU A 376 12.17 -7.72 7.07
CA LEU A 376 12.08 -6.35 6.56
C LEU A 376 13.20 -6.02 5.56
N LYS A 377 14.42 -6.53 5.75
CA LYS A 377 15.54 -6.36 4.81
C LYS A 377 15.33 -7.06 3.46
N LYS A 378 14.37 -7.99 3.34
CA LYS A 378 13.94 -8.58 2.05
C LYS A 378 13.01 -7.65 1.24
N LEU A 379 12.53 -6.57 1.87
CA LEU A 379 11.57 -5.60 1.31
C LEU A 379 12.14 -4.19 1.19
N VAL A 380 12.99 -3.81 2.15
CA VAL A 380 13.41 -2.43 2.40
C VAL A 380 14.91 -2.30 2.16
N LEU A 381 15.29 -1.37 1.27
CA LEU A 381 16.68 -0.97 1.07
C LEU A 381 17.16 -0.13 2.27
N PRO A 382 18.47 -0.02 2.52
CA PRO A 382 18.95 0.66 3.74
C PRO A 382 18.62 2.16 3.81
N ASP A 383 18.33 2.82 2.68
CA ASP A 383 17.81 4.20 2.67
C ASP A 383 16.32 4.31 3.08
N GLY A 384 15.64 3.18 3.29
CA GLY A 384 14.22 3.08 3.59
C GLY A 384 13.31 3.08 2.36
N SER A 385 13.86 3.02 1.15
CA SER A 385 13.07 2.84 -0.07
C SER A 385 12.73 1.37 -0.34
N VAL A 386 11.76 1.14 -1.22
CA VAL A 386 11.34 -0.21 -1.63
C VAL A 386 11.52 -0.44 -3.13
N LEU A 387 11.71 -1.70 -3.51
CA LEU A 387 11.74 -2.14 -4.91
C LEU A 387 10.32 -2.44 -5.39
N ARG A 388 9.46 -1.41 -5.48
CA ARG A 388 8.04 -1.58 -5.81
C ARG A 388 7.86 -1.96 -7.29
N ALA A 389 7.02 -2.98 -7.54
CA ALA A 389 6.57 -3.32 -8.89
C ALA A 389 5.67 -2.21 -9.50
N GLN A 390 5.62 -2.10 -10.83
CA GLN A 390 5.09 -0.90 -11.49
C GLN A 390 3.56 -0.84 -11.59
N LEU A 391 2.90 -1.98 -11.77
CA LEU A 391 1.45 -2.04 -11.96
C LEU A 391 0.74 -2.40 -10.65
N PRO A 392 -0.57 -2.22 -10.55
CA PRO A 392 -1.36 -2.92 -9.55
C PRO A 392 -1.28 -4.44 -9.78
N GLY A 393 -0.82 -5.21 -8.80
CA GLY A 393 -0.66 -6.66 -8.90
C GLY A 393 -1.99 -7.40 -9.03
N ARG A 394 -2.13 -8.26 -10.04
CA ARG A 394 -3.41 -8.91 -10.40
C ARG A 394 -3.26 -10.42 -10.49
N PRO A 395 -4.35 -11.20 -10.30
CA PRO A 395 -4.33 -12.62 -10.63
C PRO A 395 -3.90 -12.84 -12.08
N THR A 396 -3.16 -13.90 -12.35
CA THR A 396 -2.88 -14.34 -13.73
C THR A 396 -4.18 -14.75 -14.41
N ARG A 397 -4.16 -14.82 -15.75
CA ARG A 397 -5.36 -15.07 -16.56
C ARG A 397 -6.08 -16.37 -16.18
N ASP A 398 -5.33 -17.42 -15.89
CA ASP A 398 -5.83 -18.73 -15.48
C ASP A 398 -6.41 -18.73 -14.06
N CYS A 399 -6.05 -17.77 -13.22
CA CYS A 399 -6.64 -17.61 -11.89
C CYS A 399 -7.95 -16.81 -11.90
N LEU A 400 -8.25 -15.97 -12.89
CA LEU A 400 -9.34 -14.97 -12.82
C LEU A 400 -10.73 -15.51 -12.42
N PHE A 401 -11.01 -16.78 -12.70
CA PHE A 401 -12.28 -17.44 -12.36
C PHE A 401 -12.13 -18.62 -11.40
N ALA A 402 -10.95 -18.79 -10.80
CA ALA A 402 -10.69 -19.81 -9.79
C ALA A 402 -11.08 -19.31 -8.39
N ASP A 403 -11.28 -20.23 -7.45
CA ASP A 403 -11.46 -19.90 -6.04
C ASP A 403 -10.28 -20.45 -5.24
N PRO A 404 -9.13 -19.73 -5.24
CA PRO A 404 -7.88 -20.24 -4.67
C PRO A 404 -7.94 -20.41 -3.14
N ALA A 405 -9.05 -19.98 -2.51
CA ALA A 405 -9.24 -20.08 -1.07
C ALA A 405 -10.06 -21.32 -0.67
N ARG A 406 -10.81 -21.94 -1.60
CA ARG A 406 -11.82 -22.96 -1.28
C ARG A 406 -11.91 -24.14 -2.24
N ASP A 407 -11.41 -24.04 -3.46
CA ASP A 407 -11.62 -25.09 -4.47
C ASP A 407 -10.74 -26.34 -4.29
N GLY A 408 -9.81 -26.33 -3.32
CA GLY A 408 -8.92 -27.45 -3.02
C GLY A 408 -7.96 -27.83 -4.15
N THR A 409 -7.81 -27.00 -5.18
CA THR A 409 -7.03 -27.34 -6.39
C THR A 409 -6.18 -26.20 -6.93
N SER A 410 -6.63 -24.95 -6.80
CA SER A 410 -5.96 -23.79 -7.39
C SER A 410 -4.99 -23.12 -6.43
N LEU A 411 -3.78 -22.85 -6.93
CA LEU A 411 -2.87 -21.86 -6.35
C LEU A 411 -3.25 -20.48 -6.89
N LEU A 412 -3.17 -19.44 -6.05
CA LEU A 412 -3.27 -18.07 -6.51
C LEU A 412 -1.93 -17.65 -7.12
N LYS A 413 -1.93 -17.29 -8.40
CA LYS A 413 -0.79 -16.64 -9.05
C LYS A 413 -1.09 -15.16 -9.23
N ILE A 414 -0.17 -14.30 -8.81
CA ILE A 414 -0.25 -12.84 -8.92
C ILE A 414 0.90 -12.38 -9.80
N TRP A 415 0.62 -11.63 -10.86
CA TRP A 415 1.65 -11.11 -11.75
C TRP A 415 1.80 -9.60 -11.64
N ASN A 416 3.00 -9.13 -11.93
CA ASN A 416 3.35 -7.73 -12.08
C ASN A 416 4.61 -7.57 -12.95
N VAL A 417 5.04 -6.33 -13.16
CA VAL A 417 6.23 -5.99 -13.94
C VAL A 417 7.13 -5.00 -13.22
N ASN A 418 8.41 -5.12 -13.50
CA ASN A 418 9.45 -4.13 -13.26
C ASN A 418 9.86 -3.49 -14.59
N LYS A 419 10.81 -2.55 -14.56
CA LYS A 419 11.23 -1.84 -15.77
C LYS A 419 11.80 -2.76 -16.85
N CYS A 420 12.50 -3.83 -16.46
CA CYS A 420 13.18 -4.73 -17.39
C CYS A 420 12.74 -6.20 -17.28
N THR A 421 11.93 -6.56 -16.27
CA THR A 421 11.59 -7.95 -15.95
C THR A 421 10.14 -8.08 -15.49
N GLY A 422 9.59 -9.29 -15.55
CA GLY A 422 8.32 -9.66 -14.94
C GLY A 422 8.50 -10.34 -13.59
N VAL A 423 7.44 -10.38 -12.78
CA VAL A 423 7.41 -11.14 -11.52
C VAL A 423 6.07 -11.84 -11.35
N VAL A 424 6.10 -13.09 -10.88
CA VAL A 424 4.93 -13.89 -10.53
C VAL A 424 5.10 -14.45 -9.14
N GLY A 425 4.24 -14.07 -8.20
CA GLY A 425 4.13 -14.77 -6.92
C GLY A 425 3.06 -15.84 -6.97
N VAL A 426 3.35 -17.00 -6.38
CA VAL A 426 2.43 -18.12 -6.28
C VAL A 426 2.16 -18.40 -4.81
N PHE A 427 0.89 -18.49 -4.44
CA PHE A 427 0.45 -18.59 -3.05
C PHE A 427 -0.59 -19.69 -2.91
N ASN A 428 -0.44 -20.52 -1.87
CA ASN A 428 -1.52 -21.42 -1.46
C ASN A 428 -2.45 -20.70 -0.47
N CYS A 429 -3.65 -20.33 -0.93
CA CYS A 429 -4.63 -19.59 -0.14
C CYS A 429 -5.73 -20.49 0.48
N GLN A 430 -5.63 -21.81 0.37
CA GLN A 430 -6.72 -22.72 0.75
C GLN A 430 -7.05 -22.67 2.26
N GLY A 431 -8.25 -23.13 2.61
CA GLY A 431 -8.64 -23.46 3.98
C GLY A 431 -9.51 -22.43 4.71
N ALA A 432 -9.56 -21.20 4.23
CA ALA A 432 -10.42 -20.17 4.81
C ALA A 432 -11.21 -19.40 3.74
N GLY A 433 -12.31 -18.78 4.14
CA GLY A 433 -13.14 -17.98 3.22
C GLY A 433 -14.31 -17.28 3.92
N TRP A 434 -14.95 -16.36 3.20
CA TRP A 434 -16.15 -15.69 3.68
C TRP A 434 -17.34 -16.65 3.80
N CYS A 435 -17.91 -16.76 5.00
CA CYS A 435 -19.09 -17.57 5.26
C CYS A 435 -20.37 -16.70 5.20
N ARG A 436 -21.18 -16.87 4.15
CA ARG A 436 -22.42 -16.08 3.94
C ARG A 436 -23.49 -16.29 5.02
N VAL A 437 -23.50 -17.45 5.69
CA VAL A 437 -24.47 -17.76 6.76
C VAL A 437 -24.17 -16.96 8.01
N THR A 438 -22.89 -16.91 8.39
CA THR A 438 -22.46 -16.32 9.67
C THR A 438 -21.80 -14.96 9.51
N LYS A 439 -21.66 -14.50 8.26
CA LYS A 439 -21.20 -13.17 7.85
C LYS A 439 -19.86 -12.80 8.47
N LYS A 440 -18.93 -13.76 8.43
CA LYS A 440 -17.54 -13.59 8.83
C LYS A 440 -16.63 -14.54 8.06
N THR A 441 -15.36 -14.20 8.00
CA THR A 441 -14.32 -15.12 7.53
C THR A 441 -14.19 -16.30 8.50
N ARG A 442 -14.05 -17.51 7.94
CA ARG A 442 -13.90 -18.73 8.73
C ARG A 442 -12.92 -19.69 8.06
N VAL A 443 -12.20 -20.41 8.91
CA VAL A 443 -11.54 -21.65 8.51
C VAL A 443 -12.63 -22.69 8.26
N HIS A 444 -12.70 -23.20 7.02
CA HIS A 444 -13.59 -24.29 6.62
C HIS A 444 -12.84 -25.62 6.49
N ASP A 445 -11.52 -25.55 6.28
CA ASP A 445 -10.60 -26.68 6.32
C ASP A 445 -9.32 -26.25 7.07
N ALA A 446 -9.07 -26.88 8.22
CA ALA A 446 -7.95 -26.56 9.10
C ALA A 446 -6.62 -27.21 8.65
N ALA A 447 -6.65 -28.17 7.73
CA ALA A 447 -5.46 -28.81 7.19
C ALA A 447 -5.58 -29.02 5.67
N PRO A 448 -5.66 -27.95 4.87
CA PRO A 448 -5.75 -28.07 3.42
C PRO A 448 -4.56 -28.82 2.84
N GLY A 449 -4.82 -29.55 1.76
CA GLY A 449 -3.81 -30.31 1.04
C GLY A 449 -2.69 -29.45 0.45
N THR A 450 -1.52 -30.07 0.27
CA THR A 450 -0.45 -29.53 -0.56
C THR A 450 -0.92 -29.49 -2.01
N LEU A 451 -0.80 -28.33 -2.67
CA LEU A 451 -1.18 -28.16 -4.06
C LEU A 451 0.05 -28.10 -4.96
N THR A 452 -0.10 -28.57 -6.20
CA THR A 452 0.91 -28.43 -7.25
C THR A 452 0.30 -27.68 -8.41
N GLY A 453 0.98 -26.62 -8.84
CA GLY A 453 0.65 -25.85 -10.02
C GLY A 453 1.88 -25.70 -10.92
N SER A 454 1.81 -24.76 -11.86
CA SER A 454 2.96 -24.38 -12.67
C SER A 454 2.88 -22.92 -13.09
N ILE A 455 4.03 -22.37 -13.45
CA ILE A 455 4.15 -21.04 -14.03
C ILE A 455 4.68 -21.10 -15.46
N ARG A 456 4.40 -20.05 -16.23
CA ARG A 456 4.96 -19.80 -17.57
C ARG A 456 5.50 -18.37 -17.63
N ALA A 457 6.36 -18.07 -18.61
CA ALA A 457 6.78 -16.70 -18.85
C ALA A 457 5.58 -15.78 -19.15
N ASP A 458 4.61 -16.28 -19.93
CA ASP A 458 3.40 -15.56 -20.33
C ASP A 458 2.36 -15.38 -19.19
N ASP A 459 2.60 -15.92 -17.99
CA ASP A 459 1.78 -15.57 -16.82
C ASP A 459 1.95 -14.10 -16.44
N VAL A 460 3.07 -13.48 -16.82
CA VAL A 460 3.24 -12.03 -16.83
C VAL A 460 2.63 -11.50 -18.14
N ASP A 461 1.39 -11.04 -18.09
CA ASP A 461 0.62 -10.69 -19.30
C ASP A 461 1.31 -9.64 -20.19
N ALA A 462 2.09 -8.73 -19.59
CA ALA A 462 2.84 -7.68 -20.30
C ALA A 462 4.28 -8.07 -20.72
N ILE A 463 4.71 -9.32 -20.53
CA ILE A 463 6.12 -9.72 -20.71
C ILE A 463 6.65 -9.51 -22.12
N ALA A 464 5.84 -9.79 -23.14
CA ALA A 464 6.22 -9.58 -24.54
C ALA A 464 6.47 -8.10 -24.85
N GLY A 465 5.73 -7.20 -24.21
CA GLY A 465 5.94 -5.76 -24.32
C GLY A 465 7.26 -5.31 -23.70
N LEU A 466 7.68 -5.92 -22.58
CA LEU A 466 8.97 -5.65 -21.94
C LEU A 466 10.15 -6.21 -22.74
N ALA A 467 10.00 -7.40 -23.30
CA ALA A 467 11.04 -8.06 -24.09
C ALA A 467 11.30 -7.36 -25.43
N GLY A 468 10.30 -6.66 -25.96
CA GLY A 468 10.38 -5.95 -27.23
C GLY A 468 10.00 -6.81 -28.44
N ALA A 469 9.99 -6.18 -29.62
CA ALA A 469 9.57 -6.82 -30.86
C ALA A 469 10.50 -7.99 -31.23
N GLY A 470 9.92 -9.13 -31.62
CA GLY A 470 10.67 -10.30 -32.05
C GLY A 470 11.16 -11.22 -30.92
N TRP A 471 10.72 -10.99 -29.68
CA TRP A 471 10.97 -11.92 -28.58
C TRP A 471 10.42 -13.32 -28.90
N SER A 472 11.26 -14.35 -28.70
CA SER A 472 10.95 -15.75 -29.01
C SER A 472 10.06 -16.45 -27.98
N GLY A 473 9.67 -15.75 -26.91
CA GLY A 473 9.02 -16.34 -25.74
C GLY A 473 10.01 -16.93 -24.72
N GLU A 474 11.32 -16.91 -25.01
CA GLU A 474 12.35 -17.47 -24.13
C GLU A 474 12.68 -16.52 -22.98
N ALA A 475 12.64 -17.03 -21.75
CA ALA A 475 13.02 -16.30 -20.55
C ALA A 475 13.95 -17.16 -19.69
N VAL A 476 14.68 -16.52 -18.79
CA VAL A 476 15.18 -17.20 -17.59
C VAL A 476 14.27 -16.86 -16.42
N VAL A 477 14.07 -17.83 -15.55
CA VAL A 477 13.23 -17.71 -14.36
C VAL A 477 14.09 -17.96 -13.14
N TYR A 478 14.18 -16.96 -12.26
CA TYR A 478 14.82 -17.11 -10.95
C TYR A 478 13.76 -17.33 -9.87
N ALA A 479 13.82 -18.49 -9.20
CA ALA A 479 12.96 -18.85 -8.09
C ALA A 479 13.56 -18.35 -6.77
N TYR A 480 12.86 -17.46 -6.08
CA TYR A 480 13.39 -16.75 -4.92
C TYR A 480 13.77 -17.67 -3.76
N ARG A 481 12.89 -18.62 -3.39
CA ARG A 481 13.13 -19.44 -2.19
C ARG A 481 14.15 -20.54 -2.42
N SER A 482 14.16 -21.17 -3.59
CA SER A 482 15.17 -22.20 -3.91
C SER A 482 16.51 -21.59 -4.34
N GLY A 483 16.52 -20.36 -4.84
CA GLY A 483 17.69 -19.73 -5.44
C GLY A 483 18.06 -20.31 -6.81
N GLU A 484 17.17 -21.11 -7.41
CA GLU A 484 17.43 -21.78 -8.69
C GLU A 484 17.16 -20.85 -9.87
N LEU A 485 18.03 -20.93 -10.87
CA LEU A 485 17.88 -20.26 -12.17
C LEU A 485 17.57 -21.29 -13.25
N VAL A 486 16.43 -21.13 -13.92
CA VAL A 486 15.99 -22.04 -14.98
C VAL A 486 15.81 -21.27 -16.28
N ARG A 487 16.47 -21.73 -17.35
CA ARG A 487 16.19 -21.25 -18.71
C ARG A 487 14.91 -21.93 -19.21
N LEU A 488 13.88 -21.13 -19.46
CA LEU A 488 12.54 -21.59 -19.81
C LEU A 488 12.24 -21.27 -21.29
N PRO A 489 12.15 -22.29 -22.17
CA PRO A 489 11.77 -22.09 -23.56
C PRO A 489 10.36 -21.49 -23.70
N GLY A 490 10.10 -20.87 -24.84
CA GLY A 490 8.78 -20.31 -25.18
C GLY A 490 7.65 -21.32 -24.97
N GLY A 491 6.70 -20.97 -24.11
CA GLY A 491 5.54 -21.79 -23.77
C GLY A 491 5.78 -22.99 -22.87
N ALA A 492 7.01 -23.20 -22.38
CA ALA A 492 7.30 -24.21 -21.37
C ALA A 492 6.75 -23.79 -19.99
N THR A 493 6.55 -24.78 -19.12
CA THR A 493 6.01 -24.61 -17.76
C THR A 493 7.04 -25.04 -16.72
N LEU A 494 7.13 -24.32 -15.60
CA LEU A 494 7.91 -24.70 -14.42
C LEU A 494 6.96 -25.09 -13.28
N PRO A 495 7.05 -26.32 -12.71
CA PRO A 495 6.16 -26.75 -11.64
C PRO A 495 6.48 -26.08 -10.31
N VAL A 496 5.47 -25.98 -9.44
CA VAL A 496 5.61 -25.46 -8.08
C VAL A 496 4.65 -26.20 -7.14
N THR A 497 5.13 -26.62 -5.99
CA THR A 497 4.36 -27.37 -4.99
C THR A 497 4.40 -26.65 -3.65
N LEU A 498 3.23 -26.31 -3.09
CA LEU A 498 3.11 -25.47 -1.90
C LEU A 498 2.08 -26.05 -0.92
N LYS A 499 2.46 -26.10 0.36
CA LYS A 499 1.51 -26.28 1.48
C LYS A 499 0.73 -24.99 1.72
N VAL A 500 -0.34 -25.07 2.49
CA VAL A 500 -1.10 -23.87 2.91
C VAL A 500 -0.18 -22.83 3.57
N LEU A 501 -0.41 -21.55 3.29
CA LEU A 501 0.42 -20.42 3.73
C LEU A 501 1.89 -20.45 3.25
N GLU A 502 2.26 -21.37 2.37
CA GLU A 502 3.51 -21.28 1.63
C GLU A 502 3.32 -20.46 0.34
N TYR A 503 4.44 -19.90 -0.11
CA TYR A 503 4.54 -19.09 -1.32
C TYR A 503 5.85 -19.40 -2.06
N GLU A 504 5.93 -18.96 -3.32
CA GLU A 504 7.17 -18.80 -4.08
C GLU A 504 7.07 -17.51 -4.92
N VAL A 505 8.20 -16.87 -5.20
CA VAL A 505 8.27 -15.70 -6.09
C VAL A 505 9.22 -16.00 -7.24
N PHE A 506 8.69 -15.95 -8.45
CA PHE A 506 9.42 -16.20 -9.69
C PHE A 506 9.68 -14.90 -10.44
N HIS A 507 10.95 -14.66 -10.77
CA HIS A 507 11.37 -13.50 -11.53
C HIS A 507 11.57 -13.90 -12.99
N VAL A 508 10.66 -13.45 -13.85
CA VAL A 508 10.63 -13.81 -15.27
C VAL A 508 11.43 -12.77 -16.06
N CYS A 509 12.60 -13.15 -16.56
CA CYS A 509 13.55 -12.24 -17.18
C CYS A 509 13.71 -12.61 -18.66
N PRO A 510 13.19 -11.80 -19.61
CA PRO A 510 13.31 -12.11 -21.03
C PRO A 510 14.76 -12.25 -21.47
N VAL A 511 15.05 -13.29 -22.25
CA VAL A 511 16.40 -13.53 -22.79
C VAL A 511 16.59 -12.71 -24.07
N SER A 512 17.70 -12.00 -24.14
CA SER A 512 18.11 -11.20 -25.29
C SER A 512 19.45 -11.68 -25.84
N GLY A 513 19.64 -11.65 -27.16
CA GLY A 513 20.94 -11.89 -27.79
C GLY A 513 21.80 -10.63 -27.73
N VAL A 514 23.01 -10.74 -27.17
CA VAL A 514 23.89 -9.58 -26.92
C VAL A 514 25.16 -9.58 -27.81
N ALA A 515 25.58 -10.77 -28.24
CA ALA A 515 26.65 -10.97 -29.22
C ALA A 515 26.41 -12.29 -29.98
N PRO A 516 27.11 -12.57 -31.10
CA PRO A 516 26.95 -13.83 -31.81
C PRO A 516 27.15 -15.06 -30.91
N GLY A 517 26.06 -15.79 -30.65
CA GLY A 517 26.07 -16.98 -29.78
C GLY A 517 26.16 -16.68 -28.28
N VAL A 518 25.85 -15.45 -27.85
CA VAL A 518 25.79 -15.03 -26.45
C VAL A 518 24.42 -14.41 -26.15
N SER A 519 23.76 -14.90 -25.11
CA SER A 519 22.47 -14.42 -24.64
C SER A 519 22.54 -13.99 -23.18
N PHE A 520 21.77 -12.98 -22.83
CA PHE A 520 21.78 -12.33 -21.52
C PHE A 520 20.35 -12.02 -21.03
N ALA A 521 20.16 -12.04 -19.71
CA ALA A 521 18.97 -11.49 -19.07
C ALA A 521 19.30 -10.93 -17.67
N PRO A 522 18.86 -9.70 -17.32
CA PRO A 522 19.06 -9.17 -15.98
C PRO A 522 18.09 -9.79 -14.98
N ILE A 523 18.56 -10.17 -13.79
CA ILE A 523 17.69 -10.71 -12.71
C ILE A 523 17.45 -9.65 -11.64
N GLY A 524 18.53 -9.10 -11.04
CA GLY A 524 18.45 -8.07 -10.00
C GLY A 524 19.06 -8.48 -8.66
N LEU A 525 18.55 -7.93 -7.55
CA LEU A 525 19.02 -8.26 -6.21
C LEU A 525 18.39 -9.57 -5.71
N LEU A 526 19.19 -10.64 -5.72
CA LEU A 526 18.73 -12.04 -5.58
C LEU A 526 18.10 -12.37 -4.22
N ASP A 527 18.39 -11.55 -3.20
CA ASP A 527 17.92 -11.75 -1.83
C ASP A 527 16.68 -10.89 -1.48
N MET A 528 16.24 -10.04 -2.42
CA MET A 528 15.01 -9.23 -2.29
C MET A 528 13.81 -9.97 -2.87
N PHE A 529 12.63 -9.82 -2.24
CA PHE A 529 11.40 -10.44 -2.74
C PHE A 529 11.03 -10.01 -4.16
N ASN A 530 11.30 -8.75 -4.53
CA ASN A 530 11.17 -8.25 -5.89
C ASN A 530 12.55 -7.90 -6.46
N SER A 531 13.34 -8.93 -6.78
CA SER A 531 14.71 -8.83 -7.27
C SER A 531 14.83 -7.90 -8.48
N GLY A 532 13.95 -8.08 -9.47
CA GLY A 532 13.93 -7.31 -10.71
C GLY A 532 13.62 -5.83 -10.55
N GLY A 533 13.03 -5.42 -9.42
CA GLY A 533 12.81 -4.01 -9.12
C GLY A 533 14.11 -3.21 -8.96
N ALA A 534 15.23 -3.89 -8.73
CA ALA A 534 16.56 -3.29 -8.65
C ALA A 534 17.13 -2.88 -10.03
N VAL A 535 16.62 -3.42 -11.14
CA VAL A 535 17.15 -3.17 -12.48
C VAL A 535 16.41 -1.97 -13.08
N GLU A 536 17.05 -0.80 -13.07
CA GLU A 536 16.44 0.42 -13.59
C GLU A 536 16.50 0.51 -15.11
N GLN A 537 17.60 0.05 -15.72
CA GLN A 537 17.86 0.05 -17.16
C GLN A 537 18.79 -1.13 -17.53
N CYS A 538 18.68 -1.62 -18.77
CA CYS A 538 19.55 -2.65 -19.33
C CYS A 538 19.73 -2.40 -20.82
N GLU A 539 20.96 -2.14 -21.26
CA GLU A 539 21.30 -1.78 -22.64
C GLU A 539 22.53 -2.57 -23.11
N VAL A 540 22.58 -2.94 -24.38
CA VAL A 540 23.75 -3.56 -25.00
C VAL A 540 24.54 -2.49 -25.75
N ARG A 541 25.83 -2.36 -25.45
CA ARG A 541 26.79 -1.46 -26.09
C ARG A 541 27.83 -2.29 -26.84
N GLY A 542 28.21 -1.85 -28.04
CA GLY A 542 29.14 -2.60 -28.90
C GLY A 542 28.47 -3.78 -29.62
N GLY A 543 29.25 -4.63 -30.30
CA GLY A 543 28.74 -5.77 -31.09
C GLY A 543 28.79 -5.61 -32.62
N GLY A 544 29.35 -4.50 -33.13
CA GLY A 544 29.66 -4.33 -34.54
C GLY A 544 31.12 -4.69 -34.86
N GLY A 545 31.35 -5.62 -35.79
CA GLY A 545 32.67 -5.79 -36.44
C GLY A 545 33.76 -6.56 -35.66
N GLY A 546 33.40 -7.44 -34.72
CA GLY A 546 34.36 -8.36 -34.07
C GLY A 546 34.92 -7.88 -32.72
N ALA A 547 34.47 -6.73 -32.19
CA ALA A 547 34.73 -6.33 -30.81
C ALA A 547 33.70 -6.98 -29.85
N GLY A 548 34.13 -7.29 -28.62
CA GLY A 548 33.26 -7.82 -27.55
C GLY A 548 32.08 -6.89 -27.25
N ALA A 549 31.00 -7.45 -26.70
CA ALA A 549 29.82 -6.68 -26.33
C ALA A 549 29.86 -6.34 -24.83
N VAL A 550 29.26 -5.20 -24.46
CA VAL A 550 29.15 -4.77 -23.06
C VAL A 550 27.68 -4.61 -22.75
N VAL A 551 27.20 -5.31 -21.72
CA VAL A 551 25.87 -5.07 -21.18
C VAL A 551 25.98 -4.02 -20.09
N ALA A 552 25.39 -2.85 -20.32
CA ALA A 552 25.34 -1.74 -19.37
C ALA A 552 24.00 -1.73 -18.65
N LEU A 553 24.05 -1.73 -17.32
CA LEU A 553 22.91 -1.78 -16.42
C LEU A 553 22.94 -0.58 -15.48
N ARG A 554 21.78 0.04 -15.27
CA ARG A 554 21.59 0.96 -14.14
C ARG A 554 20.87 0.19 -13.04
N VAL A 555 21.50 0.04 -11.88
CA VAL A 555 20.99 -0.79 -10.79
C VAL A 555 20.78 0.00 -9.51
N ARG A 556 19.83 -0.43 -8.68
CA ARG A 556 19.48 0.19 -7.41
C ARG A 556 19.51 -0.80 -6.24
N GLY A 557 20.18 -0.43 -5.16
CA GLY A 557 20.28 -1.15 -3.90
C GLY A 557 21.70 -1.63 -3.60
N CYS A 558 21.80 -2.67 -2.78
CA CYS A 558 23.05 -3.32 -2.37
C CYS A 558 22.80 -4.80 -2.05
N GLY A 559 23.85 -5.60 -1.95
CA GLY A 559 23.77 -7.03 -1.69
C GLY A 559 24.12 -7.87 -2.91
N ARG A 560 23.66 -9.13 -2.94
CA ARG A 560 23.97 -10.06 -4.02
C ARG A 560 23.14 -9.73 -5.26
N PHE A 561 23.80 -9.26 -6.31
CA PHE A 561 23.20 -9.03 -7.62
C PHE A 561 23.42 -10.22 -8.54
N GLY A 562 22.43 -10.56 -9.35
CA GLY A 562 22.51 -11.63 -10.32
C GLY A 562 22.02 -11.25 -11.72
N ALA A 563 22.58 -11.91 -12.71
CA ALA A 563 22.15 -11.90 -14.09
C ALA A 563 22.40 -13.27 -14.74
N TYR A 564 21.70 -13.56 -15.83
CA TYR A 564 22.00 -14.71 -16.67
C TYR A 564 22.91 -14.28 -17.82
N CYS A 565 23.95 -15.07 -18.08
CA CYS A 565 24.73 -15.00 -19.31
C CYS A 565 25.02 -16.42 -19.81
N SER A 566 24.80 -16.69 -21.10
CA SER A 566 25.06 -18.03 -21.67
C SER A 566 26.54 -18.37 -21.83
N ARG A 567 27.43 -17.42 -21.56
CA ARG A 567 28.89 -17.61 -21.52
C ARG A 567 29.44 -16.87 -20.32
N ARG A 568 30.54 -17.39 -19.76
CA ARG A 568 31.29 -16.71 -18.70
C ARG A 568 31.70 -15.31 -19.17
N PRO A 569 31.30 -14.23 -18.46
CA PRO A 569 31.78 -12.88 -18.75
C PRO A 569 33.30 -12.78 -18.66
N ALA A 570 33.88 -11.85 -19.41
CA ALA A 570 35.32 -11.56 -19.33
C ALA A 570 35.66 -10.80 -18.04
N ARG A 571 34.82 -9.82 -17.67
CA ARG A 571 34.91 -9.04 -16.42
C ARG A 571 33.60 -8.33 -16.12
N CYS A 572 33.43 -7.92 -14.86
CA CYS A 572 32.34 -7.04 -14.42
C CYS A 572 32.94 -5.76 -13.85
N ARG A 573 32.27 -4.62 -14.07
CA ARG A 573 32.68 -3.32 -13.54
C ARG A 573 31.52 -2.60 -12.88
N LEU A 574 31.72 -2.07 -11.69
CA LEU A 574 30.77 -1.25 -10.94
C LEU A 574 31.33 0.16 -10.81
N ASP A 575 30.64 1.18 -11.33
CA ASP A 575 31.11 2.57 -11.42
C ASP A 575 32.55 2.68 -11.97
N ALA A 576 32.81 1.94 -13.06
CA ALA A 576 34.10 1.79 -13.73
C ALA A 576 35.21 1.05 -12.96
N ALA A 577 34.98 0.64 -11.70
CA ALA A 577 35.91 -0.22 -10.96
C ALA A 577 35.63 -1.70 -11.26
N GLU A 578 36.67 -2.47 -11.57
CA GLU A 578 36.54 -3.93 -11.76
C GLU A 578 36.14 -4.61 -10.45
N VAL A 579 35.19 -5.55 -10.52
CA VAL A 579 34.67 -6.28 -9.37
C VAL A 579 34.71 -7.78 -9.62
N ASP A 580 34.99 -8.53 -8.56
CA ASP A 580 34.91 -9.98 -8.59
C ASP A 580 33.46 -10.46 -8.81
N PHE A 581 33.33 -11.54 -9.57
CA PHE A 581 32.05 -12.20 -9.81
C PHE A 581 32.22 -13.72 -9.80
N SER A 582 31.15 -14.43 -9.44
CA SER A 582 31.03 -15.86 -9.66
C SER A 582 30.24 -16.14 -10.94
N TYR A 583 30.54 -17.26 -11.58
CA TYR A 583 29.81 -17.77 -12.73
C TYR A 583 29.57 -19.26 -12.53
N ASP A 584 28.30 -19.66 -12.64
CA ASP A 584 27.87 -21.05 -12.64
C ASP A 584 27.80 -21.55 -14.09
N ASP A 585 28.67 -22.50 -14.45
CA ASP A 585 28.75 -23.06 -15.80
C ASP A 585 27.51 -23.88 -16.20
N ASP A 586 26.77 -24.43 -15.23
CA ASP A 586 25.59 -25.27 -15.48
C ASP A 586 24.34 -24.41 -15.73
N THR A 587 24.18 -23.34 -14.95
CA THR A 587 22.97 -22.48 -15.03
C THR A 587 23.19 -21.19 -15.83
N GLY A 588 24.43 -20.76 -16.02
CA GLY A 588 24.78 -19.45 -16.60
C GLY A 588 24.54 -18.28 -15.64
N LEU A 589 24.37 -18.52 -14.34
CA LEU A 589 24.19 -17.47 -13.35
C LEU A 589 25.53 -16.73 -13.13
N VAL A 590 25.53 -15.44 -13.42
CA VAL A 590 26.55 -14.49 -13.01
C VAL A 590 26.08 -13.85 -11.71
N ALA A 591 26.91 -13.86 -10.66
CA ALA A 591 26.60 -13.17 -9.41
C ALA A 591 27.77 -12.34 -8.90
N LEU A 592 27.47 -11.15 -8.39
CA LEU A 592 28.44 -10.23 -7.81
C LEU A 592 27.85 -9.52 -6.59
N HIS A 593 28.71 -8.92 -5.77
CA HIS A 593 28.27 -8.14 -4.61
C HIS A 593 28.26 -6.64 -4.92
N ILE A 594 27.11 -6.01 -4.75
CA ILE A 594 26.98 -4.56 -4.77
C ILE A 594 27.15 -4.05 -3.34
N PRO A 595 28.17 -3.21 -3.05
CA PRO A 595 28.41 -2.72 -1.70
C PRO A 595 27.33 -1.71 -1.27
N VAL A 596 27.38 -1.33 0.01
CA VAL A 596 26.61 -0.18 0.50
C VAL A 596 27.32 1.09 0.02
N PRO A 597 26.68 1.98 -0.76
CA PRO A 597 27.33 3.18 -1.27
C PRO A 597 27.53 4.22 -0.16
N GLU A 598 28.51 5.09 -0.36
CA GLU A 598 28.65 6.33 0.41
C GLU A 598 27.66 7.42 -0.05
N GLN A 599 27.16 7.32 -1.29
CA GLN A 599 26.24 8.29 -1.89
C GLN A 599 24.78 8.01 -1.55
N GLU A 600 23.96 9.07 -1.52
CA GLU A 600 22.51 8.94 -1.42
C GLU A 600 21.93 8.15 -2.62
N PHE A 601 20.84 7.41 -2.38
CA PHE A 601 19.98 6.72 -3.37
C PHE A 601 20.37 5.32 -3.85
N TYR A 602 21.53 4.78 -3.46
CA TYR A 602 21.89 3.39 -3.74
C TYR A 602 21.88 3.05 -5.24
N ARG A 603 22.36 3.93 -6.11
CA ARG A 603 22.40 3.68 -7.56
C ARG A 603 23.82 3.41 -8.04
N TRP A 604 23.95 2.50 -9.00
CA TRP A 604 25.22 2.10 -9.57
C TRP A 604 25.12 1.90 -11.08
N ASP A 605 26.20 2.18 -11.79
CA ASP A 605 26.39 1.79 -13.18
C ASP A 605 27.19 0.47 -13.22
N LEU A 606 26.54 -0.61 -13.66
CA LEU A 606 27.12 -1.94 -13.77
C LEU A 606 27.36 -2.28 -15.24
N GLU A 607 28.59 -2.65 -15.60
CA GLU A 607 28.96 -3.13 -16.93
C GLU A 607 29.44 -4.58 -16.86
N ILE A 608 28.89 -5.44 -17.73
CA ILE A 608 29.30 -6.84 -17.88
C ILE A 608 29.83 -7.02 -19.30
N ASP A 609 31.14 -7.30 -19.40
CA ASP A 609 31.82 -7.49 -20.69
C ASP A 609 31.70 -8.97 -21.10
N VAL A 610 31.08 -9.24 -22.26
CA VAL A 610 30.69 -10.59 -22.73
C VAL A 610 31.24 -10.97 -24.11
#